data_AF-A0A2S6N1S0-F1
#
_entry.id   AF-A0A2S6N1S0-F1
#
_cell.length_a   1.000
_cell.length_b   1.000
_cell.length_c   1.000
_cell.angle_alpha   90.00
_cell.angle_beta   90.00
_cell.angle_gamma   90.00
#
_symmetry.space_group_name_H-M   'P 1'
#
loop_
_entity.id
_entity.type
_entity.pdbx_description
1 polymer ?
#
loop_
_entity_poly.entity_id
_entity_poly.type
_entity_poly.pdbx_seq_one_letter_code
_entity_poly.pdbx_strand_id
1 'polypeptide(L)'
;MDSLPYSNDQIIDAAMARGLHADACRDHALVAWVVMWDAPAYPERFIARLATNAPCPYVLVADTLAGVQAQLPPGVTRSERQPADPPEVVEIWFAG
;
A
#
# COMPACT_ATOMS: atom_id res chain seq x y z
N MET A 1 -24.33 -1.15 -4.65
CA MET A 1 -23.21 -1.84 -5.30
C MET A 1 -22.06 -0.86 -5.25
N ASP A 2 -21.32 -0.94 -4.16
CA ASP A 2 -20.32 0.04 -3.76
C ASP A 2 -19.24 0.16 -4.83
N SER A 3 -19.09 1.38 -5.36
CA SER A 3 -17.99 1.73 -6.24
C SER A 3 -16.70 1.58 -5.45
N LEU A 4 -16.02 0.45 -5.60
CA LEU A 4 -14.70 0.27 -5.01
C LEU A 4 -13.79 1.42 -5.48
N PRO A 5 -12.97 2.02 -4.61
CA PRO A 5 -12.32 3.32 -4.81
C PRO A 5 -11.16 3.31 -5.83
N TYR A 6 -11.15 2.40 -6.79
CA TYR A 6 -10.03 2.18 -7.70
C TYR A 6 -9.97 3.16 -8.90
N SER A 7 -11.04 3.91 -9.19
CA SER A 7 -11.07 4.82 -10.35
C SER A 7 -10.23 6.10 -10.18
N ASN A 8 -9.60 6.32 -9.02
CA ASN A 8 -8.77 7.51 -8.75
C ASN A 8 -7.36 7.14 -8.27
N ASP A 9 -6.91 5.92 -8.54
CA ASP A 9 -5.57 5.47 -8.16
C ASP A 9 -4.49 6.21 -8.95
N GLN A 10 -3.49 6.68 -8.23
CA GLN A 10 -2.28 7.29 -8.78
C GLN A 10 -1.14 6.30 -8.60
N ILE A 11 -0.73 5.68 -9.70
CA ILE A 11 0.45 4.82 -9.73
C ILE A 11 1.68 5.71 -9.59
N ILE A 12 2.45 5.47 -8.55
CA ILE A 12 3.64 6.24 -8.20
C ILE A 12 4.89 5.37 -8.30
N ASP A 13 6.06 6.01 -8.35
CA ASP A 13 7.34 5.33 -8.23
C ASP A 13 7.86 5.31 -6.77
N ALA A 14 8.95 4.58 -6.54
CA ALA A 14 9.55 4.45 -5.22
C ALA A 14 10.10 5.78 -4.66
N ALA A 15 10.47 6.74 -5.51
CA ALA A 15 10.96 8.05 -5.04
C ALA A 15 9.80 8.90 -4.51
N MET A 16 8.70 8.95 -5.24
CA MET A 16 7.47 9.61 -4.81
C MET A 16 6.87 8.94 -3.58
N ALA A 17 6.91 7.61 -3.50
CA ALA A 17 6.46 6.86 -2.32
C ALA A 17 7.23 7.26 -1.05
N ARG A 18 8.55 7.47 -1.15
CA ARG A 18 9.37 7.94 -0.03
C ARG A 18 8.99 9.35 0.41
N GLY A 19 8.75 10.26 -0.54
CA GLY A 19 8.30 11.63 -0.23
C GLY A 19 6.95 11.64 0.48
N LEU A 20 5.96 10.97 -0.11
CA LEU A 20 4.61 10.86 0.45
C LEU A 20 4.58 10.18 1.81
N HIS A 21 5.40 9.14 2.01
CA HIS A 21 5.53 8.49 3.31
C HIS A 21 6.12 9.42 4.36
N ALA A 22 7.19 10.14 4.03
CA ALA A 22 7.80 11.11 4.95
C ALA A 22 6.83 12.23 5.32
N ASP A 23 6.03 12.70 4.36
CA ASP A 23 4.99 13.71 4.60
C ASP A 23 3.87 13.14 5.48
N ALA A 24 3.37 11.94 5.16
CA ALA A 24 2.33 11.28 5.95
C ALA A 24 2.77 11.04 7.40
N CYS A 25 4.02 10.65 7.65
CA CYS A 25 4.52 10.42 9.00
C CYS A 25 4.63 11.70 9.84
N ARG A 26 4.64 12.89 9.23
CA ARG A 26 4.60 14.16 9.98
C ARG A 26 3.21 14.50 10.48
N ASP A 27 2.19 14.15 9.70
CA ASP A 27 0.82 14.60 9.93
C ASP A 27 -0.07 13.52 10.56
N HIS A 28 0.35 12.25 10.51
CA HIS A 28 -0.44 11.12 10.98
C HIS A 28 0.31 10.26 11.99
N ALA A 29 -0.38 9.93 13.09
CA ALA A 29 0.14 9.04 14.14
C ALA A 29 0.30 7.57 13.68
N LEU A 30 -0.39 7.18 12.61
CA LEU A 30 -0.31 5.83 12.03
C LEU A 30 -0.27 5.94 10.51
N VAL A 31 0.78 5.38 9.93
CA VAL A 31 1.00 5.29 8.48
C VAL A 31 1.34 3.85 8.14
N ALA A 32 0.68 3.32 7.11
CA ALA A 32 0.87 1.96 6.66
C ALA A 32 0.92 1.87 5.13
N TRP A 33 1.52 0.80 4.64
CA TRP A 33 1.42 0.34 3.27
C TRP A 33 0.72 -1.01 3.25
N VAL A 34 -0.46 -1.06 2.64
CA VAL A 34 -1.25 -2.28 2.52
C VAL A 34 -0.90 -2.95 1.21
N VAL A 35 -0.23 -4.09 1.28
CA VAL A 35 0.15 -4.89 0.12
C VAL A 35 -1.00 -5.84 -0.20
N MET A 36 -1.48 -5.76 -1.44
CA MET A 36 -2.56 -6.61 -1.95
C MET A 36 -2.10 -7.38 -3.18
N TRP A 37 -2.67 -8.56 -3.39
CA TRP A 37 -2.52 -9.38 -4.59
C TRP A 37 -3.88 -9.56 -5.26
N ASP A 38 -3.89 -9.45 -6.59
CA ASP A 38 -5.07 -9.72 -7.43
C ASP A 38 -6.29 -8.88 -7.01
N ALA A 39 -6.04 -7.62 -6.65
CA ALA A 39 -7.12 -6.67 -6.40
C ALA A 39 -7.94 -6.46 -7.69
N PRO A 40 -9.26 -6.22 -7.63
CA PRO A 40 -10.12 -6.17 -8.82
C PRO A 40 -9.66 -5.22 -9.95
N ALA A 41 -8.95 -4.14 -9.63
CA ALA A 41 -8.40 -3.20 -10.61
C ALA A 41 -6.98 -3.56 -11.11
N TYR A 42 -6.33 -4.53 -10.47
CA TYR A 42 -4.96 -4.95 -10.69
C TYR A 42 -4.87 -6.49 -10.74
N PRO A 43 -5.49 -7.13 -11.74
CA PRO A 43 -5.48 -8.56 -11.86
C PRO A 43 -4.06 -9.09 -12.03
N GLU A 44 -3.73 -10.18 -11.34
CA GLU A 44 -2.40 -10.84 -11.38
C GLU A 44 -1.22 -9.91 -11.05
N ARG A 45 -1.46 -8.87 -10.23
CA ARG A 45 -0.44 -7.90 -9.83
C ARG A 45 -0.39 -7.75 -8.32
N PHE A 46 0.79 -7.43 -7.82
CA PHE A 46 0.97 -6.92 -6.47
C PHE A 46 0.84 -5.41 -6.48
N ILE A 47 0.09 -4.87 -5.52
CA ILE A 47 0.04 -3.44 -5.27
C ILE A 47 0.37 -3.15 -3.81
N ALA A 48 0.98 -2.00 -3.53
CA ALA A 48 1.08 -1.47 -2.17
C ALA A 48 0.41 -0.10 -2.13
N ARG A 49 -0.64 0.03 -1.32
CA ARG A 49 -1.39 1.28 -1.16
C ARG A 49 -0.97 1.99 0.11
N LEU A 50 -0.68 3.28 0.01
CA LEU A 50 -0.49 4.12 1.18
C LEU A 50 -1.83 4.27 1.93
N ALA A 51 -1.80 4.04 3.24
CA ALA A 51 -2.94 4.21 4.13
C ALA A 51 -2.51 5.00 5.36
N THR A 52 -3.35 5.93 5.78
CA THR A 52 -3.21 6.66 7.05
C THR A 52 -4.43 6.37 7.92
N ASN A 53 -5.23 7.38 8.28
CA ASN A 53 -6.57 7.18 8.83
C ASN A 53 -7.59 6.72 7.76
N ALA A 54 -7.25 6.85 6.48
CA ALA A 54 -8.01 6.36 5.35
C ALA A 54 -7.07 5.87 4.23
N PRO A 55 -7.55 5.01 3.31
CA PRO A 55 -6.79 4.66 2.11
C PRO A 55 -6.52 5.89 1.25
N CYS A 56 -5.26 6.09 0.84
CA CYS A 56 -4.86 7.13 -0.09
C CYS A 56 -4.97 6.63 -1.55
N PRO A 57 -5.04 7.54 -2.54
CA PRO A 57 -5.04 7.17 -3.95
C PRO A 57 -3.69 6.62 -4.43
N TYR A 58 -2.62 6.77 -3.66
CA TYR A 58 -1.27 6.45 -4.09
C TYR A 58 -0.96 4.95 -3.99
N VAL A 59 -0.55 4.36 -5.10
CA VAL A 59 -0.24 2.93 -5.21
C VAL A 59 1.10 2.67 -5.89
N LEU A 60 1.88 1.76 -5.33
CA LEU A 60 3.00 1.11 -5.99
C LEU A 60 2.48 -0.18 -6.65
N VAL A 61 3.05 -0.57 -7.79
CA VAL A 61 2.63 -1.78 -8.53
C VAL A 61 3.87 -2.60 -8.90
N ALA A 62 3.78 -3.92 -8.80
CA ALA A 62 4.83 -4.84 -9.25
C ALA A 62 4.25 -6.20 -9.70
N ASP A 63 5.04 -6.93 -10.50
CA ASP A 63 4.72 -8.31 -10.91
C ASP A 63 4.99 -9.34 -9.80
N THR A 64 5.80 -8.99 -8.81
CA THR A 64 6.22 -9.91 -7.74
C THR A 64 6.13 -9.24 -6.37
N LEU A 65 5.90 -10.05 -5.35
CA LEU A 65 5.89 -9.60 -3.96
C LEU A 65 7.23 -8.94 -3.58
N ALA A 66 8.35 -9.57 -3.94
CA ALA A 66 9.67 -8.99 -3.73
C ALA A 66 9.86 -7.65 -4.46
N GLY A 67 9.28 -7.51 -5.66
CA GLY A 67 9.31 -6.29 -6.45
C GLY A 67 8.55 -5.13 -5.82
N VAL A 68 7.39 -5.39 -5.19
CA VAL A 68 6.66 -4.33 -4.48
C VAL A 68 7.33 -4.00 -3.14
N GLN A 69 7.85 -5.01 -2.43
CA GLN A 69 8.59 -4.81 -1.18
C GLN A 69 9.85 -3.95 -1.37
N ALA A 70 10.57 -4.14 -2.47
CA ALA A 70 11.76 -3.34 -2.80
C ALA A 70 11.44 -1.86 -3.09
N GLN A 71 10.18 -1.55 -3.43
CA GLN A 71 9.71 -0.18 -3.68
C GLN A 71 9.22 0.52 -2.41
N LEU A 72 8.96 -0.23 -1.33
CA LEU A 72 8.49 0.35 -0.09
C LEU A 72 9.51 1.35 0.50
N PRO A 73 9.04 2.43 1.15
CA PRO A 73 9.93 3.36 1.84
C PRO A 73 10.76 2.65 2.92
N PRO A 74 11.98 3.12 3.22
CA PRO A 74 12.76 2.60 4.34
C PRO A 74 12.07 2.91 5.68
N GLY A 75 12.41 2.15 6.73
CA GLY A 75 11.87 2.38 8.08
C GLY A 75 10.48 1.79 8.32
N VAL A 76 9.96 1.00 7.37
CA VAL A 76 8.71 0.25 7.55
C VAL A 76 8.96 -1.14 8.13
N THR A 77 8.05 -1.59 8.99
CA THR A 77 8.08 -2.93 9.59
C THR A 77 6.90 -3.76 9.11
N ARG A 78 7.19 -4.98 8.64
CA ARG A 78 6.18 -5.93 8.19
C ARG A 78 5.35 -6.45 9.36
N SER A 79 4.05 -6.44 9.18
CA SER A 79 3.07 -7.15 9.98
C SER A 79 2.42 -8.24 9.13
N GLU A 80 2.17 -9.39 9.75
CA GLU A 80 1.42 -10.46 9.11
C GLU A 80 -0.07 -10.09 9.00
N ARG A 81 -0.71 -10.64 7.96
CA ARG A 81 -2.15 -10.51 7.74
C ARG A 81 -2.92 -10.94 8.99
N GLN A 82 -3.87 -10.11 9.40
CA GLN A 82 -4.83 -10.42 10.45
C GLN A 82 -5.99 -11.25 9.90
N PRO A 83 -6.64 -12.10 10.72
CA PRO A 83 -7.80 -12.88 10.29
C PRO A 83 -8.97 -12.03 9.75
N ALA A 84 -9.07 -10.77 10.17
CA ALA A 84 -10.10 -9.83 9.75
C ALA A 84 -9.77 -9.10 8.44
N ASP A 85 -8.55 -9.23 7.92
CA ASP A 85 -8.16 -8.54 6.70
C ASP A 85 -8.84 -9.17 5.48
N PRO A 86 -9.21 -8.35 4.47
CA PRO A 86 -9.70 -8.86 3.20
C PRO A 86 -8.77 -9.92 2.59
N PRO A 87 -9.31 -10.89 1.82
CA PRO A 87 -8.51 -11.98 1.24
C PRO A 87 -7.42 -11.49 0.29
N GLU A 88 -7.61 -10.34 -0.35
CA GLU A 88 -6.63 -9.71 -1.23
C GLU A 88 -5.42 -9.13 -0.48
N VAL A 89 -5.55 -8.84 0.83
CA VAL A 89 -4.44 -8.31 1.63
C VAL A 89 -3.44 -9.42 1.94
N VAL A 90 -2.20 -9.23 1.52
CA VAL A 90 -1.10 -10.18 1.74
C VAL A 90 -0.25 -9.75 2.93
N GLU A 91 0.06 -8.45 3.03
CA GLU A 91 0.93 -7.89 4.07
C GLU A 91 0.52 -6.46 4.41
N ILE A 92 0.81 -6.05 5.64
CA ILE A 92 0.68 -4.65 6.05
C ILE A 92 2.04 -4.20 6.60
N TRP A 93 2.54 -3.07 6.11
CA TRP A 93 3.84 -2.52 6.50
C TRP A 93 3.65 -1.19 7.20
N PHE A 94 3.95 -1.12 8.49
CA PHE A 94 3.76 0.08 9.30
C PHE A 94 5.02 0.93 9.36
N ALA A 95 4.87 2.26 9.35
CA ALA A 95 5.97 3.17 9.68
C ALA A 95 6.47 2.90 11.12
N GLY A 96 7.80 2.90 11.31
CA GLY A 96 8.46 2.76 12.60
C GLY A 96 8.99 4.09 13.16
#